data_AF-A0A523WNC5-F1
#
_entry.id   AF-A0A523WNC5-F1
#
_cell.length_a   1.000
_cell.length_b   1.000
_cell.length_c   1.000
_cell.angle_alpha   90.00
_cell.angle_beta   90.00
_cell.angle_gamma   90.00
#
_symmetry.space_group_name_H-M   'P 1'
#
loop_
_entity.id
_entity.type
_entity.pdbx_description
1 polymer ?
#
loop_
_entity_poly.entity_id
_entity_poly.type
_entity_poly.pdbx_seq_one_letter_code
_entity_poly.pdbx_strand_id
1 'polypeptide(L)'
;MIKLPQGIDWEPVPLDKRYRSITRALMSRINSIYEGLYGRFGEAGLDLIREVSRQYGEEIAARSKKYVHNGSAKELGLLLIRIFENINSEGEVTEFSDDRVVIELPECPYPFTNPEICAAHTTMEETVVELLGENLGYAIPRSRPKGDPVCAHLVYRKR
;
A
#
# COMPACT_ATOMS: atom_id res chain seq x y z
N MET A 1 -3.42 25.35 -13.98
CA MET A 1 -2.49 25.04 -15.08
C MET A 1 -1.54 26.21 -15.25
N ILE A 2 -0.26 25.94 -15.50
CA ILE A 2 0.74 26.98 -15.78
C ILE A 2 0.38 27.61 -17.13
N LYS A 3 0.22 28.94 -17.18
CA LYS A 3 -0.02 29.66 -18.42
C LYS A 3 1.29 29.78 -19.18
N LEU A 4 1.31 29.37 -20.44
CA LEU A 4 2.47 29.52 -21.31
C LEU A 4 2.41 30.86 -22.05
N PRO A 5 3.56 31.48 -22.36
CA PRO A 5 3.66 32.58 -23.31
C PRO A 5 3.01 32.24 -24.65
N GLN A 6 2.52 33.28 -25.35
CA GLN A 6 1.97 33.11 -26.70
C GLN A 6 3.05 32.59 -27.67
N GLY A 7 2.66 31.72 -28.60
CA GLY A 7 3.54 31.19 -29.63
C GLY A 7 4.39 29.98 -29.22
N ILE A 8 4.28 29.50 -27.98
CA ILE A 8 4.90 28.23 -27.58
C ILE A 8 4.00 27.07 -28.00
N ASP A 9 4.51 26.21 -28.88
CA ASP A 9 3.91 24.91 -29.14
C ASP A 9 4.25 23.96 -27.98
N TRP A 10 3.22 23.48 -27.30
CA TRP A 10 3.35 22.62 -26.13
C TRP A 10 2.29 21.54 -26.16
N GLU A 11 2.75 20.29 -26.21
CA GLU A 11 1.87 19.14 -26.11
C GLU A 11 1.63 18.77 -24.63
N PRO A 12 0.39 18.85 -24.13
CA PRO A 12 0.10 18.45 -22.76
C PRO A 12 0.25 16.94 -22.62
N VAL A 13 0.98 16.51 -21.58
CA VAL A 13 1.08 15.08 -21.26
C VAL A 13 -0.31 14.53 -20.89
N PRO A 14 -0.76 13.40 -21.50
CA PRO A 14 -2.03 12.77 -21.17
C PRO A 14 -2.20 12.51 -19.67
N LEU A 15 -3.44 12.60 -19.17
CA LEU A 15 -3.72 12.50 -17.73
C LEU A 15 -3.29 11.15 -17.14
N ASP A 16 -3.56 10.05 -17.84
CA ASP A 16 -3.19 8.69 -17.44
C ASP A 16 -1.65 8.54 -17.33
N LYS A 17 -0.92 9.13 -18.29
CA LYS A 17 0.55 9.11 -18.30
C LYS A 17 1.12 9.95 -17.16
N ARG A 18 0.54 11.12 -16.90
CA ARG A 18 0.91 11.96 -15.74
C ARG A 18 0.63 11.24 -14.43
N TYR A 19 -0.55 10.66 -14.27
CA TYR A 19 -0.95 9.94 -13.07
C TYR A 19 0.02 8.79 -12.77
N ARG A 20 0.24 7.88 -13.73
CA ARG A 20 1.19 6.76 -13.56
C ARG A 20 2.59 7.24 -13.18
N SER A 21 3.09 8.27 -13.85
CA SER A 21 4.42 8.82 -13.59
C SER A 21 4.53 9.44 -12.20
N ILE A 22 3.57 10.26 -11.80
CA ILE A 22 3.57 10.97 -10.51
C ILE A 22 3.41 9.97 -9.36
N THR A 23 2.49 9.01 -9.49
CA THR A 23 2.28 7.97 -8.49
C THR A 23 3.56 7.16 -8.28
N ARG A 24 4.19 6.66 -9.34
CA ARG A 24 5.45 5.90 -9.22
C ARG A 24 6.56 6.74 -8.59
N ALA A 25 6.70 8.01 -8.99
CA ALA A 25 7.70 8.92 -8.42
C ALA A 25 7.46 9.18 -6.93
N LEU A 26 6.20 9.33 -6.52
CA LEU A 26 5.82 9.52 -5.12
C LEU A 26 6.16 8.28 -4.29
N MET A 27 5.81 7.09 -4.75
CA MET A 27 6.09 5.85 -4.02
C MET A 27 7.60 5.61 -3.89
N SER A 28 8.38 5.83 -4.97
CA SER A 28 9.84 5.79 -4.91
C SER A 28 10.44 6.83 -3.96
N ARG A 29 9.85 8.03 -3.89
CA ARG A 29 10.29 9.06 -2.95
C ARG A 29 10.04 8.64 -1.49
N ILE A 30 8.89 8.02 -1.20
CA ILE A 30 8.58 7.49 0.13
C ILE A 30 9.61 6.43 0.53
N ASN A 31 9.93 5.50 -0.38
CA ASN A 31 11.00 4.52 -0.16
C ASN A 31 12.34 5.17 0.19
N SER A 32 12.80 6.14 -0.61
CA SER A 32 14.06 6.85 -0.34
C SER A 32 14.06 7.57 1.01
N ILE A 33 12.91 8.12 1.44
CA ILE A 33 12.78 8.74 2.76
C ILE A 33 12.91 7.68 3.86
N TYR A 34 12.25 6.53 3.71
CA TYR A 34 12.32 5.45 4.68
C TYR A 34 13.72 4.84 4.79
N GLU A 35 14.39 4.61 3.67
CA GLU A 35 15.81 4.18 3.64
C GLU A 35 16.70 5.22 4.33
N GLY A 36 16.46 6.51 4.12
CA GLY A 36 17.17 7.58 4.82
C GLY A 36 16.93 7.60 6.34
N LEU A 37 15.67 7.40 6.77
CA LEU A 37 15.32 7.30 8.18
C LEU A 37 15.98 6.09 8.84
N TYR A 38 15.86 4.92 8.21
CA TYR A 38 16.44 3.68 8.74
C TYR A 38 17.97 3.75 8.77
N GLY A 39 18.59 4.19 7.67
CA GLY A 39 20.04 4.34 7.59
C GLY A 39 20.62 5.33 8.62
N ARG A 40 19.85 6.36 9.01
CA ARG A 40 20.30 7.37 9.99
C ARG A 40 20.02 6.97 11.44
N PHE A 41 18.89 6.32 11.71
CA PHE A 41 18.35 6.14 13.06
C PHE A 41 18.14 4.67 13.47
N GLY A 42 18.36 3.69 12.58
CA GLY A 42 18.17 2.26 12.87
C GLY A 42 16.73 1.97 13.32
N GLU A 43 16.57 1.19 14.38
CA GLU A 43 15.26 0.79 14.92
C GLU A 43 14.34 1.99 15.22
N ALA A 44 14.87 3.09 15.74
CA ALA A 44 14.08 4.29 16.00
C ALA A 44 13.50 4.90 14.70
N GLY A 45 14.20 4.72 13.57
CA GLY A 45 13.69 5.06 12.25
C GLY A 45 12.55 4.13 11.81
N LEU A 46 12.65 2.82 12.09
CA LEU A 46 11.57 1.87 11.82
C LEU A 46 10.34 2.14 12.69
N ASP A 47 10.52 2.50 13.96
CA ASP A 47 9.43 2.88 14.85
C ASP A 47 8.66 4.10 14.31
N LEU A 48 9.39 5.11 13.81
CA LEU A 48 8.76 6.27 13.19
C LEU A 48 7.99 5.90 11.91
N ILE A 49 8.53 4.99 11.09
CA ILE A 49 7.83 4.47 9.91
C ILE A 49 6.53 3.77 10.33
N ARG A 50 6.57 2.89 11.34
CA ARG A 50 5.38 2.19 11.86
C ARG A 50 4.34 3.17 12.38
N GLU A 51 4.76 4.20 13.12
CA GLU A 51 3.87 5.24 13.66
C GLU A 51 3.16 6.00 12.55
N VAL A 52 3.91 6.52 11.57
CA VAL A 52 3.33 7.27 10.44
C VAL A 52 2.44 6.37 9.58
N SER A 53 2.85 5.13 9.33
CA SER A 53 2.03 4.14 8.62
C SER A 53 0.73 3.85 9.35
N ARG A 54 0.77 3.70 10.67
CA ARG A 54 -0.42 3.50 11.51
C ARG A 54 -1.38 4.67 11.42
N GLN A 55 -0.87 5.90 11.62
CA GLN A 55 -1.68 7.12 11.53
C GLN A 55 -2.38 7.21 10.16
N TYR A 56 -1.65 6.93 9.09
CA TYR A 56 -2.24 6.94 7.75
C TYR A 56 -3.23 5.78 7.53
N GLY A 57 -2.98 4.62 8.13
CA GLY A 57 -3.93 3.50 8.19
C GLY A 57 -5.23 3.85 8.91
N GLU A 58 -5.16 4.58 10.04
CA GLU A 58 -6.33 5.10 10.77
C GLU A 58 -7.15 6.07 9.90
N GLU A 59 -6.49 6.97 9.17
CA GLU A 59 -7.16 7.87 8.23
C GLU A 59 -7.84 7.12 7.08
N ILE A 60 -7.17 6.09 6.53
CA ILE A 60 -7.75 5.20 5.52
C ILE A 60 -8.97 4.49 6.09
N ALA A 61 -8.88 3.94 7.30
CA ALA A 61 -9.98 3.25 7.94
C ALA A 61 -11.17 4.19 8.12
N ALA A 62 -10.95 5.39 8.67
CA ALA A 62 -11.98 6.39 8.91
C ALA A 62 -12.76 6.77 7.64
N ARG A 63 -12.07 7.00 6.52
CA ARG A 63 -12.73 7.33 5.23
C ARG A 63 -13.37 6.12 4.54
N SER A 64 -12.95 4.91 4.89
CA SER A 64 -13.34 3.67 4.23
C SER A 64 -14.45 2.89 4.94
N LYS A 65 -14.87 3.30 6.15
CA LYS A 65 -15.98 2.68 6.90
C LYS A 65 -17.25 2.46 6.07
N LYS A 66 -17.55 3.36 5.12
CA LYS A 66 -18.72 3.24 4.24
C LYS A 66 -18.65 2.11 3.21
N TYR A 67 -17.49 1.48 3.03
CA TYR A 67 -17.27 0.38 2.08
C TYR A 67 -17.25 -1.00 2.76
N VAL A 68 -17.31 -1.03 4.10
CA VAL A 68 -17.22 -2.25 4.90
C VAL A 68 -18.45 -2.31 5.79
N HIS A 69 -19.28 -3.32 5.62
CA HIS A 69 -20.57 -3.43 6.31
C HIS A 69 -20.54 -4.54 7.36
N ASN A 70 -20.08 -5.72 6.94
CA ASN A 70 -20.04 -6.91 7.77
C ASN A 70 -18.62 -7.17 8.32
N GLY A 71 -17.61 -6.46 7.81
CA GLY A 71 -16.22 -6.61 8.27
C GLY A 71 -15.63 -7.96 7.91
N SER A 72 -16.11 -8.62 6.85
CA SER A 72 -15.58 -9.91 6.41
C SER A 72 -14.23 -9.75 5.69
N ALA A 73 -13.44 -10.82 5.62
CA ALA A 73 -12.16 -10.80 4.92
C ALA A 73 -12.35 -10.42 3.44
N LYS A 74 -13.49 -10.84 2.86
CA LYS A 74 -13.90 -10.49 1.49
C LYS A 74 -14.09 -8.99 1.28
N GLU A 75 -14.83 -8.32 2.16
CA GLU A 75 -15.06 -6.87 2.06
C GLU A 75 -13.75 -6.08 2.22
N LEU A 76 -12.91 -6.49 3.18
CA LEU A 76 -11.59 -5.87 3.36
C LEU A 76 -10.63 -6.16 2.22
N GLY A 77 -10.65 -7.37 1.65
CA GLY A 77 -9.90 -7.70 0.45
C GLY A 77 -10.26 -6.78 -0.72
N LEU A 78 -11.55 -6.54 -0.94
CA LEU A 78 -12.02 -5.59 -1.96
C LEU A 78 -11.56 -4.15 -1.68
N LEU A 79 -11.56 -3.73 -0.40
CA LEU A 79 -11.02 -2.42 -0.01
C LEU A 79 -9.52 -2.31 -0.31
N LEU A 80 -8.74 -3.35 -0.02
CA LEU A 80 -7.30 -3.38 -0.32
C LEU A 80 -7.03 -3.35 -1.83
N ILE A 81 -7.79 -4.09 -2.63
CA ILE A 81 -7.71 -4.04 -4.11
C ILE A 81 -7.91 -2.60 -4.59
N ARG A 82 -8.92 -1.90 -4.08
CA ARG A 82 -9.16 -0.49 -4.42
C ARG A 82 -8.00 0.43 -4.00
N ILE A 83 -7.36 0.16 -2.86
CA ILE A 83 -6.17 0.90 -2.43
C ILE A 83 -5.01 0.65 -3.41
N PHE A 84 -4.79 -0.59 -3.82
CA PHE A 84 -3.76 -0.98 -4.79
C PHE A 84 -4.02 -0.39 -6.19
N GLU A 85 -5.27 -0.35 -6.66
CA GLU A 85 -5.64 0.34 -7.90
C GLU A 85 -5.34 1.85 -7.86
N ASN A 86 -5.61 2.50 -6.72
CA ASN A 86 -5.32 3.93 -6.53
C ASN A 86 -3.82 4.26 -6.50
N ILE A 87 -2.96 3.26 -6.38
CA ILE A 87 -1.51 3.44 -6.53
C ILE A 87 -0.98 2.75 -7.80
N ASN A 88 -1.88 2.39 -8.72
CA ASN A 88 -1.57 1.76 -10.01
C ASN A 88 -0.72 0.48 -9.85
N SER A 89 -1.05 -0.35 -8.87
CA SER A 89 -0.47 -1.69 -8.73
C SER A 89 -1.19 -2.69 -9.62
N GLU A 90 -0.43 -3.65 -10.13
CA GLU A 90 -0.95 -4.81 -10.87
C GLU A 90 -0.82 -6.06 -9.98
N GLY A 91 -1.76 -6.98 -10.09
CA GLY A 91 -1.78 -8.20 -9.29
C GLY A 91 -2.96 -9.12 -9.56
N GLU A 92 -3.03 -10.22 -8.82
CA GLU A 92 -4.04 -11.26 -8.95
C GLU A 92 -4.61 -11.66 -7.59
N VAL A 93 -5.92 -11.97 -7.52
CA VAL A 93 -6.54 -12.54 -6.32
C VAL A 93 -6.49 -14.06 -6.43
N THR A 94 -5.70 -14.72 -5.59
CA THR A 94 -5.50 -16.19 -5.63
C THR A 94 -6.36 -16.96 -4.64
N GLU A 95 -6.89 -16.28 -3.62
CA GLU A 95 -7.91 -16.83 -2.72
C GLU A 95 -8.96 -15.74 -2.42
N PHE A 96 -10.25 -16.11 -2.38
CA PHE A 96 -11.33 -15.17 -2.12
C PHE A 96 -12.53 -15.82 -1.41
N SER A 97 -12.62 -15.59 -0.10
CA SER A 97 -13.66 -16.13 0.79
C SER A 97 -13.97 -15.14 1.91
N ASP A 98 -15.02 -15.41 2.70
CA ASP A 98 -15.40 -14.55 3.83
C ASP A 98 -14.40 -14.57 4.99
N ASP A 99 -13.54 -15.60 5.05
CA ASP A 99 -12.55 -15.79 6.12
C ASP A 99 -11.11 -15.56 5.68
N ARG A 100 -10.88 -15.49 4.36
CA ARG A 100 -9.53 -15.46 3.79
C ARG A 100 -9.53 -14.87 2.39
N VAL A 101 -8.64 -13.90 2.17
CA VAL A 101 -8.36 -13.31 0.86
C VAL A 101 -6.85 -13.22 0.67
N VAL A 102 -6.35 -13.61 -0.49
CA VAL A 102 -4.94 -13.46 -0.89
C VAL A 102 -4.84 -12.67 -2.19
N ILE A 103 -4.07 -11.59 -2.16
CA ILE A 103 -3.77 -10.72 -3.32
C ILE A 103 -2.27 -10.81 -3.59
N GLU A 104 -1.87 -11.31 -4.76
CA GLU A 104 -0.48 -11.42 -5.18
C GLU A 104 -0.08 -10.27 -6.08
N LEU A 105 0.97 -9.53 -5.69
CA LEU A 105 1.55 -8.45 -6.47
C LEU A 105 2.94 -8.88 -6.99
N PRO A 106 3.16 -8.98 -8.31
CA PRO A 106 4.47 -9.26 -8.89
C PRO A 106 5.43 -8.07 -8.78
N GLU A 107 4.93 -6.85 -8.61
CA GLU A 107 5.73 -5.65 -8.40
C GLU A 107 5.28 -4.89 -7.16
N CYS A 108 6.25 -4.46 -6.34
CA CYS A 108 5.98 -3.60 -5.19
C CYS A 108 5.76 -2.16 -5.69
N PRO A 109 4.66 -1.49 -5.30
CA PRO A 109 4.44 -0.09 -5.68
C PRO A 109 5.45 0.88 -5.04
N TYR A 110 5.98 0.55 -3.85
CA TYR A 110 6.95 1.34 -3.07
C TYR A 110 8.43 0.94 -3.30
N PRO A 111 8.75 0.34 -4.44
CA PRO A 111 9.90 -0.56 -4.67
C PRO A 111 10.82 -0.85 -3.46
N PHE A 112 10.29 -1.35 -2.35
CA PHE A 112 11.10 -1.67 -1.16
C PHE A 112 12.08 -2.79 -1.49
N THR A 113 13.31 -2.68 -0.99
CA THR A 113 14.33 -3.73 -1.07
C THR A 113 14.74 -4.24 0.30
N ASN A 114 14.56 -3.44 1.35
CA ASN A 114 14.80 -3.84 2.73
C ASN A 114 13.53 -4.50 3.35
N PRO A 115 13.62 -5.72 3.89
CA PRO A 115 12.48 -6.42 4.48
C PRO A 115 11.97 -5.79 5.78
N GLU A 116 12.83 -5.14 6.57
CA GLU A 116 12.45 -4.48 7.83
C GLU A 116 11.65 -3.20 7.55
N ILE A 117 12.05 -2.42 6.55
CA ILE A 117 11.30 -1.24 6.09
C ILE A 117 9.94 -1.67 5.51
N CYS A 118 9.92 -2.73 4.69
CA CYS A 118 8.67 -3.27 4.16
C CYS A 118 7.71 -3.71 5.27
N ALA A 119 8.22 -4.40 6.30
CA ALA A 119 7.43 -4.80 7.46
C ALA A 119 6.95 -3.60 8.27
N ALA A 120 7.79 -2.58 8.48
CA ALA A 120 7.39 -1.35 9.17
C ALA A 120 6.29 -0.59 8.41
N HIS A 121 6.38 -0.52 7.07
CA HIS A 121 5.35 0.13 6.26
C HIS A 121 4.02 -0.60 6.33
N THR A 122 4.07 -1.94 6.35
CA THR A 122 2.91 -2.86 6.39
C THR A 122 1.95 -2.60 7.56
N THR A 123 2.41 -1.93 8.61
CA THR A 123 1.54 -1.45 9.70
C THR A 123 0.35 -0.63 9.20
N MET A 124 0.45 0.02 8.03
CA MET A 124 -0.67 0.72 7.40
C MET A 124 -1.83 -0.23 7.08
N GLU A 125 -1.58 -1.30 6.30
CA GLU A 125 -2.60 -2.26 5.92
C GLU A 125 -3.11 -3.08 7.12
N GLU A 126 -2.22 -3.43 8.05
CA GLU A 126 -2.59 -4.06 9.32
C GLU A 126 -3.61 -3.22 10.08
N THR A 127 -3.32 -1.93 10.24
CA THR A 127 -4.20 -0.99 10.95
C THR A 127 -5.56 -0.87 10.26
N VAL A 128 -5.59 -0.79 8.93
CA VAL A 128 -6.85 -0.74 8.17
C VAL A 128 -7.68 -1.99 8.41
N VAL A 129 -7.05 -3.17 8.35
CA VAL A 129 -7.76 -4.44 8.51
C VAL A 129 -8.26 -4.63 9.94
N GLU A 130 -7.46 -4.30 10.94
CA GLU A 130 -7.83 -4.47 12.35
C GLU A 130 -8.91 -3.48 12.81
N LEU A 131 -8.95 -2.27 12.25
CA LEU A 131 -9.97 -1.27 12.59
C LEU A 131 -11.32 -1.51 11.91
N LEU A 132 -11.34 -2.17 10.76
CA LEU A 132 -12.54 -2.37 9.96
C LEU A 132 -13.07 -3.81 10.00
N GLY A 133 -12.23 -4.78 10.38
CA GLY A 133 -12.58 -6.19 10.49
C GLY A 133 -12.62 -6.66 11.93
N GLU A 134 -13.73 -7.26 12.34
CA GLU A 134 -13.80 -7.91 13.64
C GLU A 134 -13.05 -9.25 13.60
N ASN A 135 -12.09 -9.42 14.50
CA ASN A 135 -11.29 -10.64 14.60
C ASN A 135 -10.55 -11.01 13.29
N LEU A 136 -10.20 -10.01 12.48
CA LEU A 136 -9.38 -10.18 11.29
C LEU A 136 -7.93 -9.76 11.55
N GLY A 137 -7.04 -10.31 10.74
CA GLY A 137 -5.63 -9.98 10.70
C GLY A 137 -5.17 -9.80 9.26
N TYR A 138 -4.01 -9.15 9.14
CA TYR A 138 -3.32 -8.95 7.89
C TYR A 138 -1.89 -9.47 8.01
N ALA A 139 -1.34 -9.99 6.91
CA ALA A 139 0.06 -10.38 6.83
C ALA A 139 0.57 -10.36 5.38
N ILE A 140 1.89 -10.30 5.23
CA ILE A 140 2.57 -10.54 3.96
C ILE A 140 3.48 -11.78 4.10
N PRO A 141 2.92 -13.01 4.03
CA PRO A 141 3.69 -14.24 4.23
C PRO A 141 4.80 -14.48 3.20
N ARG A 142 4.63 -13.97 1.97
CA ARG A 142 5.66 -13.95 0.91
C ARG A 142 5.89 -12.52 0.48
N SER A 143 7.13 -12.09 0.36
CA SER A 143 7.47 -10.71 0.01
C SER A 143 8.74 -10.62 -0.83
N ARG A 144 8.70 -9.81 -1.88
CA ARG A 144 9.86 -9.59 -2.75
C ARG A 144 11.13 -9.09 -2.03
N PRO A 145 11.05 -8.19 -1.02
CA PRO A 145 12.22 -7.81 -0.21
C PRO A 145 12.90 -8.98 0.52
N LYS A 146 12.18 -10.09 0.78
CA LYS A 146 12.73 -11.33 1.36
C LYS A 146 13.21 -12.34 0.31
N GLY A 147 13.11 -12.01 -0.99
CA GLY A 147 13.54 -12.86 -2.10
C GLY A 147 12.42 -13.69 -2.75
N ASP A 148 11.16 -13.54 -2.33
CA ASP A 148 10.04 -14.20 -3.00
C ASP A 148 9.77 -13.61 -4.40
N PRO A 149 9.18 -14.39 -5.33
CA PRO A 149 8.83 -13.89 -6.67
C PRO A 149 7.71 -12.84 -6.65
N VAL A 150 6.87 -12.84 -5.60
CA VAL A 150 5.69 -11.99 -5.46
C VAL A 150 5.54 -11.54 -4.01
N CYS A 151 4.79 -10.46 -3.78
CA CYS A 151 4.23 -10.13 -2.48
C CYS A 151 2.83 -10.74 -2.37
N ALA A 152 2.58 -11.60 -1.38
CA ALA A 152 1.26 -12.17 -1.12
C ALA A 152 0.63 -11.45 0.06
N HIS A 153 -0.33 -10.57 -0.20
CA HIS A 153 -1.06 -9.80 0.80
C HIS A 153 -2.26 -10.63 1.28
N LEU A 154 -2.25 -11.02 2.54
CA LEU A 154 -3.23 -11.93 3.15
C LEU A 154 -4.11 -11.18 4.15
N VAL A 155 -5.42 -11.23 3.95
CA VAL A 155 -6.43 -10.93 4.98
C VAL A 155 -7.00 -12.24 5.48
N TYR A 156 -7.07 -12.43 6.79
CA TYR A 156 -7.50 -13.71 7.38
C TYR A 156 -8.26 -13.52 8.70
N ARG A 157 -9.16 -14.46 9.02
CA ARG A 157 -9.79 -14.54 10.34
C ARG A 157 -8.83 -15.12 11.37
N LYS A 158 -8.64 -14.40 12.48
CA LYS A 158 -7.86 -14.85 13.64
C LYS A 158 -8.63 -15.99 14.33
N ARG A 159 -7.91 -17.02 14.76
CA ARG A 159 -8.48 -18.18 15.47
C ARG A 159 -8.49 -17.94 16.96
#